data_AF-A0A2J5I0V9-F1
#
_entry.id   AF-A0A2J5I0V9-F1
#
_cell.length_a   1.000
_cell.length_b   1.000
_cell.length_c   1.000
_cell.angle_alpha   90.00
_cell.angle_beta   90.00
_cell.angle_gamma   90.00
#
_symmetry.space_group_name_H-M   'P 1'
#
loop_
_entity.id
_entity.type
_entity.pdbx_description
1 polymer ?
#
loop_
_entity_poly.entity_id
_entity_poly.type
_entity_poly.pdbx_seq_one_letter_code
_entity_poly.pdbx_strand_id
1 'polypeptide(L)'
;MKQTTQTPSRLGPFIIMSYIDHKQSMGDLLEAPGYKGEQSRALNLELGPLRLESLYAKLAKVVLLLSTFSFARIGSIAKTEDSSWEVLDRSLSYSMNEIVQLGTLPRSDLPTTTYDKSSSYFEALAELHILHLKSQRNEAHITPDVETSTLADDFRRRFVARFLFRKLVYDREQRKNWITHDDGPFPLWCDDFRPENVLLDEAEDIAGVVDWEFTYTAPVEFVHAPPWWLLLTKPED
;
A
#
# COMPACT_ATOMS: atom_id res chain seq x y z
N MET A 1 -17.94 -12.82 -10.39
CA MET A 1 -17.19 -14.08 -10.12
C MET A 1 -18.16 -15.15 -9.66
N LYS A 2 -18.21 -16.32 -10.32
CA LYS A 2 -18.96 -17.48 -9.81
C LYS A 2 -18.23 -18.03 -8.59
N GLN A 3 -18.87 -17.99 -7.42
CA GLN A 3 -18.38 -18.68 -6.22
C GLN A 3 -18.40 -20.19 -6.47
N THR A 4 -17.24 -20.78 -6.71
CA THR A 4 -17.05 -22.23 -6.59
C THR A 4 -17.05 -22.58 -5.11
N THR A 5 -18.19 -23.08 -4.63
CA THR A 5 -18.42 -23.59 -3.27
C THR A 5 -17.65 -24.89 -3.02
N GLN A 6 -16.33 -24.80 -2.86
CA GLN A 6 -15.49 -25.82 -2.21
C GLN A 6 -14.10 -25.22 -1.94
N THR A 7 -14.00 -24.33 -0.95
CA THR A 7 -12.72 -24.00 -0.33
C THR A 7 -12.31 -25.18 0.57
N PRO A 8 -11.05 -25.67 0.51
CA PRO A 8 -10.56 -26.62 1.51
C PRO A 8 -10.71 -25.97 2.89
N SER A 9 -11.49 -26.62 3.75
CA SER A 9 -11.93 -26.06 5.02
C SER A 9 -10.74 -25.58 5.86
N ARG A 10 -10.75 -24.28 6.23
CA ARG A 10 -9.83 -23.52 7.12
C ARG A 10 -8.73 -22.65 6.49
N LEU A 11 -8.60 -22.57 5.16
CA LEU A 11 -7.51 -21.78 4.54
C LEU A 11 -7.75 -20.26 4.44
N GLY A 12 -8.93 -19.75 4.84
CA GLY A 12 -9.27 -18.33 4.62
C GLY A 12 -9.46 -17.99 3.13
N PRO A 13 -9.57 -16.69 2.78
CA PRO A 13 -9.55 -16.23 1.39
C PRO A 13 -8.21 -16.56 0.73
N PHE A 14 -8.23 -16.94 -0.55
CA PHE A 14 -7.02 -17.20 -1.33
C PHE A 14 -7.22 -16.81 -2.79
N ILE A 15 -6.10 -16.52 -3.47
CA ILE A 15 -6.06 -16.28 -4.92
C ILE A 15 -5.49 -17.53 -5.59
N ILE A 16 -6.20 -18.10 -6.56
CA ILE A 16 -5.67 -19.13 -7.45
C ILE A 16 -5.20 -18.44 -8.72
N MET A 17 -3.93 -18.64 -9.06
CA MET A 17 -3.34 -18.16 -10.31
C MET A 17 -2.42 -19.21 -10.92
N SER A 18 -2.08 -19.04 -12.19
CA SER A 18 -1.08 -19.86 -12.86
C SER A 18 0.28 -19.67 -12.19
N TYR A 19 1.04 -20.76 -12.04
CA TYR A 19 2.43 -20.66 -11.63
C TYR A 19 3.23 -19.87 -12.66
N ILE A 20 4.03 -18.92 -12.18
CA ILE A 20 4.93 -18.11 -12.98
C ILE A 20 6.32 -18.75 -12.80
N ASP A 21 6.92 -19.22 -13.89
CA ASP A 21 8.28 -19.76 -13.84
C ASP A 21 9.27 -18.64 -13.52
N HIS A 22 10.04 -18.81 -12.46
CA HIS A 22 10.96 -17.79 -11.94
C HIS A 22 12.08 -18.43 -11.12
N LYS A 23 13.19 -17.70 -10.98
CA LYS A 23 14.36 -18.11 -10.20
C LYS A 23 14.26 -17.70 -8.72
N GLN A 24 13.85 -16.46 -8.46
CA GLN A 24 13.76 -15.86 -7.11
C GLN A 24 12.92 -14.58 -7.14
N SER A 25 12.56 -14.02 -5.98
CA SER A 25 11.99 -12.68 -5.92
C SER A 25 13.08 -11.60 -6.03
N MET A 26 12.70 -10.39 -6.43
CA MET A 26 13.61 -9.24 -6.40
C MET A 26 13.97 -8.86 -4.97
N GLY A 27 13.06 -9.05 -4.01
CA GLY A 27 13.34 -8.88 -2.58
C GLY A 27 14.51 -9.75 -2.11
N ASP A 28 14.47 -11.05 -2.40
CA ASP A 28 15.54 -11.99 -2.05
C ASP A 28 16.89 -11.59 -2.66
N LEU A 29 16.86 -11.03 -3.87
CA LEU A 29 18.07 -10.57 -4.56
C LEU A 29 18.65 -9.29 -3.93
N LEU A 30 17.78 -8.36 -3.53
CA LEU A 30 18.15 -7.08 -2.93
C LEU A 30 18.60 -7.21 -1.48
N GLU A 31 18.13 -8.22 -0.76
CA GLU A 31 18.51 -8.47 0.63
C GLU A 31 19.92 -9.07 0.76
N ALA A 32 20.65 -8.63 1.78
CA ALA A 32 21.99 -9.13 2.06
C ALA A 32 22.00 -10.65 2.38
N PRO A 33 22.97 -11.42 1.87
CA PRO A 33 23.05 -12.86 2.12
C PRO A 33 23.13 -13.20 3.61
N GLY A 34 22.40 -14.24 4.03
CA GLY A 34 22.46 -14.74 5.41
C GLY A 34 21.64 -13.95 6.43
N TYR A 35 20.72 -13.12 5.96
CA TYR A 35 19.70 -12.50 6.82
C TYR A 35 18.91 -13.54 7.62
N LYS A 36 18.80 -13.33 8.93
CA LYS A 36 18.11 -14.24 9.87
C LYS A 36 16.98 -13.52 10.59
N GLY A 37 16.06 -12.85 9.88
CA GLY A 37 14.74 -12.40 10.39
C GLY A 37 14.65 -11.42 11.58
N GLU A 38 15.70 -11.29 12.39
CA GLU A 38 15.74 -10.55 13.67
C GLU A 38 16.49 -9.21 13.57
N GLN A 39 17.10 -8.90 12.43
CA GLN A 39 17.78 -7.62 12.18
C GLN A 39 17.00 -6.78 11.16
N SER A 40 17.27 -5.47 11.04
CA SER A 40 16.72 -4.67 9.94
C SER A 40 17.23 -5.21 8.61
N ARG A 41 16.37 -5.29 7.59
CA ARG A 41 16.76 -5.76 6.25
C ARG A 41 17.85 -4.86 5.69
N ALA A 42 18.98 -5.46 5.32
CA ALA A 42 20.13 -4.74 4.79
C ALA A 42 20.27 -4.96 3.28
N LEU A 43 20.71 -3.93 2.57
CA LEU A 43 20.94 -4.01 1.12
C LEU A 43 22.13 -4.89 0.79
N ASN A 44 21.97 -5.73 -0.21
CA ASN A 44 23.05 -6.51 -0.79
C ASN A 44 24.03 -5.60 -1.54
N LEU A 45 25.11 -5.22 -0.86
CA LEU A 45 26.15 -4.35 -1.42
C LEU A 45 26.98 -5.04 -2.53
N GLU A 46 26.89 -6.37 -2.66
CA GLU A 46 27.62 -7.12 -3.69
C GLU A 46 26.98 -6.99 -5.08
N LEU A 47 25.73 -6.53 -5.20
CA LEU A 47 25.07 -6.32 -6.48
C LEU A 47 25.83 -5.29 -7.36
N GLY A 48 26.48 -4.32 -6.73
CA GLY A 48 27.09 -3.18 -7.39
C GLY A 48 26.05 -2.17 -7.92
N PRO A 49 26.46 -0.91 -8.15
CA PRO A 49 25.52 0.19 -8.41
C PRO A 49 24.75 0.03 -9.73
N LEU A 50 25.39 -0.45 -10.80
CA LEU A 50 24.74 -0.58 -12.12
C LEU A 50 23.64 -1.65 -12.14
N ARG A 51 23.86 -2.77 -11.44
CA ARG A 51 22.86 -3.84 -11.33
C ARG A 51 21.70 -3.40 -10.45
N LEU A 52 21.99 -2.72 -9.35
CA LEU A 52 20.98 -2.12 -8.47
C LEU A 52 20.10 -1.11 -9.20
N GLU A 53 20.71 -0.21 -9.96
CA GLU A 53 20.00 0.76 -10.80
C GLU A 53 19.10 0.06 -11.83
N SER A 54 19.59 -0.99 -12.48
CA SER A 54 18.81 -1.80 -13.43
C SER A 54 17.56 -2.43 -12.78
N LEU A 55 17.71 -3.00 -11.58
CA LEU A 55 16.60 -3.61 -10.84
C LEU A 55 15.54 -2.57 -10.44
N TYR A 56 15.94 -1.44 -9.85
CA TYR A 56 15.00 -0.38 -9.52
C TYR A 56 14.38 0.30 -10.74
N ALA A 57 15.10 0.40 -11.85
CA ALA A 57 14.53 0.88 -13.11
C ALA A 57 13.44 -0.06 -13.64
N LYS A 58 13.57 -1.38 -13.43
CA LYS A 58 12.51 -2.35 -13.76
C LYS A 58 11.28 -2.15 -12.88
N LEU A 59 11.44 -1.92 -11.57
CA LEU A 59 10.33 -1.58 -10.67
C LEU A 59 9.63 -0.27 -11.07
N ALA A 60 10.41 0.78 -11.35
CA ALA A 60 9.87 2.06 -11.78
C ALA A 60 9.05 1.94 -13.07
N LYS A 61 9.47 1.09 -14.01
CA LYS A 61 8.70 0.80 -15.23
C LYS A 61 7.35 0.14 -14.94
N VAL A 62 7.27 -0.75 -13.95
CA VAL A 62 5.99 -1.37 -13.55
C VAL A 62 5.05 -0.32 -12.98
N VAL A 63 5.52 0.52 -12.06
CA VAL A 63 4.71 1.61 -11.48
C VAL A 63 4.25 2.59 -12.56
N LEU A 64 5.15 2.97 -13.47
CA LEU A 64 4.82 3.83 -14.59
C LEU A 64 3.77 3.19 -15.51
N LEU A 65 3.90 1.90 -15.82
CA LEU A 65 2.91 1.18 -16.62
C LEU A 65 1.55 1.16 -15.94
N LEU A 66 1.48 0.86 -14.63
CA LEU A 66 0.24 0.92 -13.86
C LEU A 66 -0.40 2.31 -13.90
N SER A 67 0.41 3.36 -13.82
CA SER A 67 -0.07 4.74 -13.86
C SER A 67 -0.73 5.15 -15.18
N THR A 68 -0.47 4.41 -16.27
CA THR A 68 -1.13 4.65 -17.56
C THR A 68 -2.60 4.22 -17.58
N PHE A 69 -2.99 3.31 -16.68
CA PHE A 69 -4.38 2.89 -16.52
C PHE A 69 -5.08 3.85 -15.55
N SER A 70 -5.93 4.73 -16.07
CA SER A 70 -6.64 5.73 -15.27
C SER A 70 -8.14 5.66 -15.44
N PHE A 71 -8.85 6.06 -14.39
CA PHE A 71 -10.30 6.00 -14.28
C PHE A 71 -10.87 7.33 -13.81
N ALA A 72 -12.18 7.49 -13.95
CA ALA A 72 -12.90 8.71 -13.58
C ALA A 72 -13.16 8.85 -12.07
N ARG A 73 -12.93 7.79 -11.28
CA ARG A 73 -13.15 7.76 -9.83
C ARG A 73 -12.03 6.99 -9.13
N ILE A 74 -11.87 7.27 -7.84
CA ILE A 74 -11.04 6.57 -6.86
C ILE A 74 -11.88 5.44 -6.24
N GLY A 75 -11.40 4.21 -6.30
CA GLY A 75 -12.05 3.03 -5.77
C GLY A 75 -11.52 1.72 -6.35
N SER A 76 -12.16 0.61 -6.00
CA SER A 76 -11.82 -0.71 -6.55
C SER A 76 -12.43 -0.90 -7.93
N ILE A 77 -11.63 -1.47 -8.84
CA ILE A 77 -12.07 -1.78 -10.21
C ILE A 77 -12.75 -3.15 -10.26
N ALA A 78 -13.79 -3.24 -11.08
CA ALA A 78 -14.49 -4.47 -11.37
C ALA A 78 -14.77 -4.57 -12.87
N LYS A 79 -14.75 -5.81 -13.36
CA LYS A 79 -15.13 -6.10 -14.74
C LYS A 79 -16.66 -6.15 -14.84
N THR A 80 -17.20 -5.35 -15.73
CA THR A 80 -18.63 -5.27 -16.05
C THR A 80 -19.07 -6.41 -16.97
N GLU A 81 -20.39 -6.54 -17.18
CA GLU A 81 -20.96 -7.57 -18.06
C GLU A 81 -20.55 -7.40 -19.53
N ASP A 82 -20.35 -6.16 -19.99
CA ASP A 82 -19.87 -5.84 -21.33
C ASP A 82 -18.35 -6.01 -21.50
N SER A 83 -17.68 -6.58 -20.49
CA SER A 83 -16.22 -6.75 -20.43
C SER A 83 -15.41 -5.46 -20.40
N SER A 84 -16.05 -4.32 -20.10
CA SER A 84 -15.35 -3.09 -19.70
C SER A 84 -14.89 -3.16 -18.24
N TRP A 85 -14.11 -2.16 -17.81
CA TRP A 85 -13.63 -2.04 -16.44
C TRP A 85 -14.11 -0.73 -15.84
N GLU A 86 -14.75 -0.80 -14.68
CA GLU A 86 -15.32 0.35 -14.01
C GLU A 86 -14.98 0.33 -12.52
N VAL A 87 -15.01 1.52 -11.90
CA VAL A 87 -14.80 1.69 -10.47
C VAL A 87 -16.16 1.60 -9.78
N LEU A 88 -16.44 0.45 -9.14
CA LEU A 88 -17.77 0.14 -8.59
C LEU A 88 -17.83 0.21 -7.06
N ASP A 89 -16.72 -0.10 -6.40
CA ASP A 89 -16.66 -0.23 -4.93
C ASP A 89 -15.60 0.70 -4.33
N ARG A 90 -15.67 0.90 -3.01
CA ARG A 90 -14.63 1.62 -2.25
C ARG A 90 -13.23 1.09 -2.56
N SER A 91 -12.21 1.91 -2.34
CA SER A 91 -10.82 1.46 -2.35
C SER A 91 -10.59 0.34 -1.34
N LEU A 92 -9.88 -0.71 -1.76
CA LEU A 92 -9.38 -1.76 -0.88
C LEU A 92 -7.90 -1.51 -0.62
N SER A 93 -7.61 -0.57 0.28
CA SER A 93 -6.23 -0.25 0.65
C SER A 93 -5.67 -1.24 1.69
N TYR A 94 -4.35 -1.47 1.63
CA TYR A 94 -3.65 -2.27 2.64
C TYR A 94 -3.87 -1.67 4.03
N SER A 95 -3.77 -0.34 4.14
CA SER A 95 -4.00 0.38 5.40
C SER A 95 -5.40 0.17 5.97
N MET A 96 -6.46 0.16 5.15
CA MET A 96 -7.82 -0.14 5.62
C MET A 96 -7.96 -1.58 6.12
N ASN A 97 -7.25 -2.53 5.50
CA ASN A 97 -7.22 -3.90 5.98
C ASN A 97 -6.54 -3.99 7.35
N GLU A 98 -5.35 -3.39 7.51
CA GLU A 98 -4.57 -3.45 8.75
C GLU A 98 -5.31 -2.86 9.95
N ILE A 99 -5.96 -1.70 9.79
CA ILE A 99 -6.68 -1.06 10.91
C ILE A 99 -7.92 -1.86 11.36
N VAL A 100 -8.43 -2.76 10.51
CA VAL A 100 -9.53 -3.68 10.84
C VAL A 100 -9.01 -5.01 11.38
N GLN A 101 -7.95 -5.57 10.79
CA GLN A 101 -7.43 -6.88 11.18
C GLN A 101 -6.58 -6.82 12.45
N LEU A 102 -5.66 -5.85 12.52
CA LEU A 102 -4.71 -5.68 13.61
C LEU A 102 -5.09 -4.52 14.54
N GLY A 103 -5.89 -3.58 14.02
CA GLY A 103 -6.43 -2.48 14.82
C GLY A 103 -7.76 -2.83 15.48
N THR A 104 -8.37 -1.81 16.08
CA THR A 104 -9.64 -1.90 16.82
C THR A 104 -10.83 -1.34 16.06
N LEU A 105 -10.64 -0.91 14.81
CA LEU A 105 -11.68 -0.25 14.04
C LEU A 105 -12.66 -1.29 13.47
N PRO A 106 -13.98 -1.20 13.77
CA PRO A 106 -14.96 -2.08 13.17
C PRO A 106 -15.01 -1.92 11.64
N ARG A 107 -15.11 -3.04 10.90
CA ARG A 107 -15.24 -3.02 9.44
C ARG A 107 -16.44 -2.21 8.94
N SER A 108 -17.52 -2.12 9.73
CA SER A 108 -18.71 -1.31 9.43
C SER A 108 -18.43 0.18 9.35
N ASP A 109 -17.35 0.63 9.97
CA ASP A 109 -17.01 2.04 10.12
C ASP A 109 -16.03 2.50 9.02
N LEU A 110 -15.59 1.58 8.16
CA LEU A 110 -14.82 1.93 6.97
C LEU A 110 -15.68 2.72 5.96
N PRO A 111 -15.10 3.71 5.26
CA PRO A 111 -15.78 4.40 4.17
C PRO A 111 -16.27 3.40 3.11
N THR A 112 -17.51 3.53 2.65
CA THR A 112 -18.13 2.59 1.67
C THR A 112 -18.26 3.15 0.26
N THR A 113 -17.76 4.37 0.03
CA THR A 113 -18.02 5.18 -1.16
C THR A 113 -16.78 5.25 -2.06
N THR A 114 -17.00 5.58 -3.33
CA THR A 114 -15.97 5.97 -4.31
C THR A 114 -15.85 7.49 -4.36
N TYR A 115 -14.74 8.03 -4.87
CA TYR A 115 -14.53 9.48 -4.91
C TYR A 115 -14.24 9.96 -6.32
N ASP A 116 -14.81 11.08 -6.74
CA ASP A 116 -14.49 11.78 -8.00
C ASP A 116 -13.45 12.89 -7.83
N LYS A 117 -12.99 13.09 -6.59
CA LYS A 117 -11.98 14.10 -6.27
C LYS A 117 -10.90 13.54 -5.35
N SER A 118 -9.64 13.86 -5.63
CA SER A 118 -8.50 13.55 -4.75
C SER A 118 -8.72 14.13 -3.36
N SER A 119 -9.18 15.37 -3.28
CA SER A 119 -9.39 16.05 -2.00
C SER A 119 -10.48 15.42 -1.14
N SER A 120 -11.56 14.92 -1.75
CA SER A 120 -12.62 14.19 -1.03
C SER A 120 -12.10 12.85 -0.48
N TYR A 121 -11.24 12.16 -1.23
CA TYR A 121 -10.57 10.95 -0.75
C TYR A 121 -9.62 11.24 0.42
N PHE A 122 -8.80 12.30 0.33
CA PHE A 122 -7.91 12.70 1.42
C PHE A 122 -8.68 13.14 2.68
N GLU A 123 -9.82 13.81 2.54
CA GLU A 123 -10.72 14.12 3.66
C GLU A 123 -11.22 12.84 4.34
N ALA A 124 -11.65 11.86 3.56
CA ALA A 124 -12.09 10.57 4.10
C ALA A 124 -10.95 9.81 4.80
N LEU A 125 -9.73 9.82 4.24
CA LEU A 125 -8.55 9.25 4.90
C LEU A 125 -8.23 9.96 6.23
N ALA A 126 -8.31 11.30 6.26
CA ALA A 126 -8.07 12.05 7.48
C ALA A 126 -9.09 11.73 8.58
N GLU A 127 -10.38 11.61 8.24
CA GLU A 127 -11.41 11.19 9.19
C GLU A 127 -11.21 9.74 9.63
N LEU A 128 -10.85 8.84 8.72
CA LEU A 128 -10.55 7.44 9.04
C LEU A 128 -9.40 7.31 10.05
N HIS A 129 -8.34 8.10 9.89
CA HIS A 129 -7.23 8.13 10.86
C HIS A 129 -7.65 8.61 12.25
N ILE A 130 -8.55 9.59 12.34
CA ILE A 130 -9.10 10.06 13.62
C ILE A 130 -10.04 9.01 14.22
N LEU A 131 -10.82 8.33 13.39
CA LEU A 131 -11.73 7.29 13.83
C LEU A 131 -10.96 6.09 14.41
N HIS A 132 -9.92 5.64 13.71
CA HIS A 132 -8.99 4.62 14.21
C HIS A 132 -8.34 5.05 15.54
N LEU A 133 -7.86 6.30 15.64
CA LEU A 133 -7.30 6.81 16.90
C LEU A 133 -8.32 6.75 18.06
N LYS A 134 -9.60 7.04 17.79
CA LYS A 134 -10.66 6.95 18.81
C LYS A 134 -11.02 5.52 19.19
N SER A 135 -10.94 4.58 18.26
CA SER A 135 -11.24 3.17 18.53
C SER A 135 -10.17 2.50 19.39
N GLN A 136 -8.91 2.94 19.30
CA GLN A 136 -7.77 2.42 20.08
C GLN A 136 -7.72 2.90 21.54
N ARG A 137 -8.87 3.20 22.14
CA ARG A 137 -8.93 3.67 23.54
C ARG A 137 -8.45 2.54 24.46
N ASN A 138 -7.23 2.71 24.99
CA ASN A 138 -6.50 1.82 25.91
C ASN A 138 -5.54 0.78 25.28
N GLU A 139 -5.25 0.83 23.98
CA GLU A 139 -4.17 0.02 23.40
C GLU A 139 -2.80 0.65 23.67
N ALA A 140 -2.25 0.39 24.85
CA ALA A 140 -0.82 0.54 25.09
C ALA A 140 -0.22 -0.86 25.15
N HIS A 141 0.34 -1.35 24.05
CA HIS A 141 1.23 -2.50 24.10
C HIS A 141 2.51 -2.06 24.81
N ILE A 142 2.52 -2.14 26.14
CA ILE A 142 3.70 -1.79 26.94
C ILE A 142 4.67 -2.98 26.87
N THR A 143 5.56 -2.87 25.88
CA THR A 143 6.94 -3.32 25.91
C THR A 143 7.62 -3.37 27.29
N PRO A 144 7.90 -4.50 27.97
CA PRO A 144 8.67 -4.45 29.22
C PRO A 144 10.08 -3.86 29.03
N ASP A 145 10.60 -3.92 27.80
CA ASP A 145 11.91 -3.49 27.34
C ASP A 145 11.96 -2.07 26.77
N VAL A 146 10.80 -1.41 26.60
CA VAL A 146 10.72 -0.03 26.07
C VAL A 146 10.38 0.94 27.19
N GLU A 147 11.22 1.97 27.38
CA GLU A 147 10.95 3.00 28.37
C GLU A 147 9.59 3.68 28.13
N THR A 148 8.83 3.88 29.20
CA THR A 148 7.51 4.53 29.14
C THR A 148 7.57 5.92 28.51
N SER A 149 8.68 6.64 28.69
CA SER A 149 8.97 7.93 28.06
C SER A 149 9.00 7.83 26.53
N THR A 150 9.73 6.85 25.99
CA THR A 150 9.85 6.57 24.55
C THR A 150 8.50 6.20 23.96
N LEU A 151 7.77 5.29 24.62
CA LEU A 151 6.43 4.88 24.19
C LEU A 151 5.45 6.08 24.19
N ALA A 152 5.50 6.91 25.22
CA ALA A 152 4.67 8.11 25.30
C ALA A 152 5.03 9.16 24.22
N ASP A 153 6.30 9.25 23.83
CA ASP A 153 6.71 10.13 22.73
C ASP A 153 6.19 9.62 21.38
N ASP A 154 6.30 8.31 21.10
CA ASP A 154 5.74 7.71 19.89
C ASP A 154 4.22 7.96 19.78
N PHE A 155 3.47 7.74 20.87
CA PHE A 155 2.03 8.06 20.89
C PHE A 155 1.74 9.54 20.63
N ARG A 156 2.52 10.46 21.22
CA ARG A 156 2.36 11.90 20.96
C ARG A 156 2.65 12.25 19.51
N ARG A 157 3.71 11.70 18.92
CA ARG A 157 4.05 11.92 17.50
C ARG A 157 2.94 11.41 16.60
N ARG A 158 2.46 10.18 16.82
CA ARG A 158 1.34 9.57 16.06
C ARG A 158 0.04 10.36 16.20
N PHE A 159 -0.26 10.87 17.39
CA PHE A 159 -1.41 11.74 17.65
C PHE A 159 -1.28 13.05 16.86
N VAL A 160 -0.16 13.76 17.03
CA VAL A 160 0.09 15.05 16.38
C VAL A 160 0.08 14.90 14.86
N ALA A 161 0.71 13.85 14.30
CA ALA A 161 0.74 13.59 12.87
C ALA A 161 -0.67 13.46 12.26
N ARG A 162 -1.58 12.72 12.90
CA ARG A 162 -2.97 12.56 12.42
C ARG A 162 -3.74 13.88 12.41
N PHE A 163 -3.58 14.71 13.44
CA PHE A 163 -4.24 16.01 13.50
C PHE A 163 -3.61 17.04 12.55
N LEU A 164 -2.29 17.01 12.36
CA LEU A 164 -1.61 17.84 11.37
C LEU A 164 -2.03 17.45 9.95
N PHE A 165 -2.06 16.16 9.63
CA PHE A 165 -2.57 15.67 8.34
C PHE A 165 -4.00 16.15 8.11
N ARG A 166 -4.90 15.94 9.08
CA ARG A 166 -6.28 16.44 9.01
C ARG A 166 -6.33 17.96 8.78
N LYS A 167 -5.53 18.74 9.49
CA LYS A 167 -5.46 20.19 9.29
C LYS A 167 -5.00 20.55 7.88
N LEU A 168 -3.95 19.90 7.37
CA LEU A 168 -3.42 20.11 6.01
C LEU A 168 -4.46 19.77 4.94
N VAL A 169 -5.22 18.69 5.15
CA VAL A 169 -6.31 18.30 4.25
C VAL A 169 -7.38 19.38 4.23
N TYR A 170 -7.90 19.83 5.36
CA TYR A 170 -9.00 20.81 5.40
C TYR A 170 -8.58 22.27 5.11
N ASP A 171 -7.30 22.60 5.19
CA ASP A 171 -6.79 23.91 4.83
C ASP A 171 -6.71 24.05 3.30
N ARG A 172 -7.59 24.89 2.74
CA ARG A 172 -7.71 25.07 1.28
C ARG A 172 -6.45 25.65 0.63
N GLU A 173 -5.72 26.52 1.33
CA GLU A 173 -4.51 27.12 0.75
C GLU A 173 -3.36 26.12 0.79
N GLN A 174 -3.23 25.36 1.87
CA GLN A 174 -2.25 24.28 1.93
C GLN A 174 -2.56 23.18 0.91
N ARG A 175 -3.83 22.77 0.78
CA ARG A 175 -4.28 21.74 -0.17
C ARG A 175 -3.81 22.01 -1.60
N LYS A 176 -3.89 23.26 -2.06
CA LYS A 176 -3.45 23.66 -3.41
C LYS A 176 -1.96 23.43 -3.69
N ASN A 177 -1.14 23.32 -2.65
CA ASN A 177 0.31 23.13 -2.80
C ASN A 177 0.70 21.67 -3.08
N TRP A 178 -0.18 20.71 -2.76
CA TRP A 178 0.15 19.28 -2.86
C TRP A 178 -0.92 18.44 -3.57
N ILE A 179 -2.16 18.91 -3.70
CA ILE A 179 -3.15 18.35 -4.63
C ILE A 179 -3.13 19.18 -5.91
N THR A 180 -2.59 18.59 -6.98
CA THR A 180 -2.46 19.25 -8.29
C THR A 180 -3.53 18.80 -9.26
N HIS A 181 -4.06 17.59 -9.07
CA HIS A 181 -5.02 16.94 -9.97
C HIS A 181 -6.25 16.52 -9.17
N ASP A 182 -7.02 17.51 -8.68
CA ASP A 182 -8.16 17.23 -7.81
C ASP A 182 -9.25 16.44 -8.54
N ASP A 183 -9.51 16.75 -9.82
CA ASP A 183 -10.52 16.08 -10.65
C ASP A 183 -9.93 14.88 -11.44
N GLY A 184 -8.77 14.37 -11.02
CA GLY A 184 -8.07 13.27 -11.68
C GLY A 184 -7.05 13.72 -12.76
N PRO A 185 -6.47 12.76 -13.50
CA PRO A 185 -6.84 11.35 -13.59
C PRO A 185 -6.55 10.54 -12.31
N PHE A 186 -7.27 9.43 -12.12
CA PHE A 186 -7.04 8.50 -11.01
C PHE A 186 -6.39 7.21 -11.51
N PRO A 187 -5.05 7.11 -11.47
CA PRO A 187 -4.32 5.92 -11.91
C PRO A 187 -4.54 4.71 -11.00
N LEU A 188 -4.25 3.50 -11.51
CA LEU A 188 -4.08 2.32 -10.67
C LEU A 188 -2.87 2.47 -9.74
N TRP A 189 -3.07 2.04 -8.51
CA TRP A 189 -2.09 2.03 -7.43
C TRP A 189 -2.25 0.76 -6.60
N CYS A 190 -1.14 0.20 -6.15
CA CYS A 190 -1.12 -0.96 -5.26
C CYS A 190 -0.28 -0.61 -4.03
N ASP A 191 -0.92 -0.56 -2.86
CA ASP A 191 -0.25 -0.16 -1.61
C ASP A 191 0.89 -1.12 -1.23
N ASP A 192 0.74 -2.41 -1.53
CA ASP A 192 1.74 -3.45 -1.23
C ASP A 192 2.63 -3.78 -2.44
N PHE A 193 2.79 -2.86 -3.41
CA PHE A 193 3.78 -3.06 -4.46
C PHE A 193 5.20 -2.90 -3.91
N ARG A 194 5.91 -4.02 -3.79
CA ARG A 194 7.26 -4.10 -3.20
C ARG A 194 8.13 -5.16 -3.88
N PRO A 195 9.46 -5.13 -3.70
CA PRO A 195 10.37 -6.02 -4.44
C PRO A 195 10.11 -7.52 -4.21
N GLU A 196 9.62 -7.91 -3.04
CA GLU A 196 9.25 -9.30 -2.73
C GLU A 196 8.12 -9.82 -3.62
N ASN A 197 7.26 -8.93 -4.12
CA ASN A 197 6.14 -9.26 -4.98
C ASN A 197 6.54 -9.31 -6.47
N VAL A 198 7.82 -9.09 -6.79
CA VAL A 198 8.36 -9.11 -8.16
C VAL A 198 9.24 -10.33 -8.36
N LEU A 199 8.85 -11.17 -9.31
CA LEU A 199 9.52 -12.43 -9.62
C LEU A 199 10.51 -12.23 -10.77
N LEU A 200 11.73 -12.73 -10.60
CA LEU A 200 12.82 -12.61 -11.57
C LEU A 200 13.17 -13.95 -12.19
N ASP A 201 13.46 -13.96 -13.49
CA ASP A 201 14.00 -15.13 -14.20
C ASP A 201 15.52 -15.29 -13.99
N GLU A 202 16.14 -16.22 -14.73
CA GLU A 202 17.59 -16.46 -14.65
C GLU A 202 18.44 -15.26 -15.11
N ALA A 203 17.91 -14.44 -16.02
CA ALA A 203 18.53 -13.25 -16.55
C ALA A 203 18.23 -11.98 -15.72
N GLU A 204 17.55 -12.15 -14.58
CA GLU A 204 17.07 -11.07 -13.70
C GLU A 204 16.05 -10.15 -14.35
N ASP A 205 15.38 -10.59 -15.41
CA ASP A 205 14.22 -9.91 -16.00
C ASP A 205 12.95 -10.27 -15.24
N ILE A 206 11.97 -9.35 -15.26
CA ILE A 206 10.69 -9.57 -14.56
C ILE A 206 9.93 -10.68 -15.28
N ALA A 207 9.82 -11.83 -14.63
CA ALA A 207 8.97 -12.94 -15.06
C ALA A 207 7.50 -12.69 -14.71
N GLY A 208 7.25 -11.98 -13.61
CA GLY A 208 5.91 -11.61 -13.19
C GLY A 208 5.88 -10.75 -11.95
N VAL A 209 4.70 -10.21 -11.66
CA VAL A 209 4.42 -9.48 -10.42
C VAL A 209 3.15 -10.07 -9.83
N VAL A 210 3.18 -10.36 -8.54
CA VAL A 210 2.11 -11.03 -7.80
C VAL A 210 1.55 -10.10 -6.73
N ASP A 211 0.58 -10.61 -5.97
CA ASP A 211 0.02 -9.96 -4.78
C ASP A 211 -0.69 -8.61 -5.04
N TRP A 212 -1.57 -8.60 -6.05
CA TRP A 212 -2.33 -7.42 -6.46
C TRP A 212 -3.57 -7.13 -5.60
N GLU A 213 -3.73 -7.77 -4.45
CA GLU A 213 -4.99 -7.77 -3.69
C GLU A 213 -5.39 -6.39 -3.12
N PHE A 214 -4.41 -5.49 -2.93
CA PHE A 214 -4.62 -4.11 -2.49
C PHE A 214 -4.46 -3.09 -3.63
N THR A 215 -4.87 -3.47 -4.84
CA THR A 215 -4.88 -2.59 -6.01
C THR A 215 -6.20 -1.85 -6.15
N TYR A 216 -6.14 -0.53 -6.31
CA TYR A 216 -7.31 0.35 -6.49
C TYR A 216 -6.90 1.58 -7.31
N THR A 217 -7.87 2.39 -7.75
CA THR A 217 -7.58 3.68 -8.38
C THR A 217 -7.40 4.75 -7.31
N ALA A 218 -6.32 5.52 -7.38
CA ALA A 218 -5.89 6.45 -6.34
C ALA A 218 -5.64 7.86 -6.88
N PRO A 219 -5.48 8.90 -6.02
CA PRO A 219 -4.94 10.19 -6.44
C PRO A 219 -3.59 10.03 -7.13
N VAL A 220 -3.33 10.79 -8.20
CA VAL A 220 -2.05 10.76 -8.93
C VAL A 220 -0.86 11.13 -8.04
N GLU A 221 -1.12 11.91 -6.98
CA GLU A 221 -0.16 12.29 -5.96
C GLU A 221 0.57 11.08 -5.34
N PHE A 222 -0.04 9.89 -5.33
CA PHE A 222 0.58 8.67 -4.80
C PHE A 222 1.73 8.18 -5.69
N VAL A 223 1.56 8.27 -7.02
CA VAL A 223 2.60 7.91 -8.00
C VAL A 223 3.72 8.95 -8.02
N HIS A 224 3.41 10.21 -7.68
CA HIS A 224 4.39 11.29 -7.62
C HIS A 224 5.22 11.30 -6.33
N ALA A 225 4.76 10.60 -5.29
CA ALA A 225 5.51 10.48 -4.05
C ALA A 225 6.72 9.53 -4.24
N PRO A 226 7.84 9.78 -3.53
CA PRO A 226 8.95 8.84 -3.51
C PRO A 226 8.44 7.45 -3.09
N PRO A 227 8.64 6.42 -3.93
CA PRO A 227 8.10 5.11 -3.63
C PRO A 227 8.81 4.49 -2.44
N TRP A 228 8.03 3.98 -1.49
CA TRP A 228 8.57 3.35 -0.29
C TRP A 228 9.36 2.07 -0.60
N TRP A 229 9.09 1.39 -1.72
CA TRP A 229 9.84 0.20 -2.17
C TRP A 229 11.30 0.47 -2.55
N LEU A 230 11.74 1.74 -2.57
CA LEU A 230 13.18 2.09 -2.58
C LEU A 230 13.86 1.76 -1.25
N LEU A 231 13.07 1.58 -0.18
CA LEU A 231 13.50 1.16 1.13
C LEU A 231 13.26 -0.35 1.26
N LEU A 232 14.20 -1.05 1.89
CA LEU A 232 14.07 -2.49 2.17
C LEU A 232 13.20 -2.78 3.40
N THR A 233 12.97 -1.76 4.22
CA THR A 233 12.06 -1.76 5.36
C THR A 233 11.03 -0.67 5.16
N LYS A 234 9.79 -0.92 5.60
CA LYS A 234 8.78 0.14 5.57
C LYS A 234 9.21 1.25 6.54
N PRO A 235 8.89 2.52 6.26
CA PRO A 235 9.22 3.63 7.17
C PRO A 235 8.67 3.47 8.59
N GLU A 236 7.60 2.68 8.74
CA GLU A 236 6.94 2.36 10.00
C GLU A 236 7.52 1.14 10.76
N ASP A 237 8.42 0.37 10.14
CA ASP A 237 9.12 -0.80 10.72
C ASP A 237 10.48 -0.40 11.33
#